data_AF-A0A1G2F1F2-F1
#
_entry.id   AF-A0A1G2F1F2-F1
#
_cell.length_a   1.000
_cell.length_b   1.000
_cell.length_c   1.000
_cell.angle_alpha   90.00
_cell.angle_beta   90.00
_cell.angle_gamma   90.00
#
_symmetry.space_group_name_H-M   'P 1'
#
loop_
_entity.id
_entity.type
_entity.pdbx_description
1 polymer ?
#
loop_
_entity_poly.entity_id
_entity_poly.type
_entity_poly.pdbx_seq_one_letter_code
_entity_poly.pdbx_strand_id
1 'polypeptide(L)'
;MMGDREDYKEDCKRKAAYALEQMRRGTIGYRFALWCITENLREGRWFLFEIGTRPAELNKLRIEDCKKSVQSWIDALQFGFFAEPDEAIKYIRNRLGKSGLSLFDAVNINEEKLEEFRVKAWEMVARNGVDIFEKQKCPLTACSILKAAERGGFPLSNIGVDEKELEKVLSEYR
;
A
#
# COMPACT_ATOMS: atom_id res chain seq x y z
N MET A 1 10.80 27.44 -40.00
CA MET A 1 10.08 26.26 -39.47
C MET A 1 10.99 25.10 -39.04
N MET A 2 12.33 25.17 -39.13
CA MET A 2 13.21 24.15 -38.50
C MET A 2 13.50 24.43 -37.02
N GLY A 3 13.56 25.70 -36.59
CA GLY A 3 13.85 26.08 -35.19
C GLY A 3 12.82 25.53 -34.19
N ASP A 4 11.53 25.70 -34.48
CA ASP A 4 10.43 25.25 -33.61
C ASP A 4 10.45 23.74 -33.35
N ARG A 5 10.99 22.96 -34.29
CA ARG A 5 11.02 21.49 -34.21
C ARG A 5 12.20 20.97 -33.38
N GLU A 6 13.30 21.71 -33.34
CA GLU A 6 14.47 21.34 -32.54
C GLU A 6 14.30 21.81 -31.09
N ASP A 7 13.73 23.01 -30.89
CA ASP A 7 13.36 23.52 -29.57
C ASP A 7 12.35 22.60 -28.87
N TYR A 8 11.38 22.06 -29.61
CA TYR A 8 10.42 21.09 -29.07
C TYR A 8 11.08 19.79 -28.61
N LYS A 9 12.03 19.24 -29.39
CA LYS A 9 12.74 18.01 -28.98
C LYS A 9 13.56 18.24 -27.73
N GLU A 10 14.27 19.35 -27.63
CA GLU A 10 15.08 19.64 -26.45
C GLU A 10 14.20 19.88 -25.21
N ASP A 11 13.02 20.48 -25.38
CA ASP A 11 12.02 20.58 -24.30
C ASP A 11 11.54 19.20 -23.83
N CYS A 12 11.26 18.26 -24.74
CA CYS A 12 10.94 16.88 -24.39
C CYS A 12 12.09 16.22 -23.59
N LYS A 13 13.34 16.38 -24.02
CA LYS A 13 14.50 15.84 -23.30
C LYS A 13 14.59 16.38 -21.88
N ARG A 14 14.42 17.69 -21.72
CA ARG A 14 14.44 18.38 -20.42
C ARG A 14 13.33 17.87 -19.50
N LYS A 15 12.11 17.69 -20.02
CA LYS A 15 10.97 17.12 -19.26
C LYS A 15 11.23 15.69 -18.81
N ALA A 16 11.79 14.85 -19.69
CA ALA A 16 12.17 13.48 -19.34
C ALA A 16 13.25 13.45 -18.26
N ALA A 17 14.30 14.28 -18.39
CA ALA A 17 15.37 14.40 -17.40
C ALA A 17 14.84 14.91 -16.05
N TYR A 18 13.92 15.88 -16.06
CA TYR A 18 13.28 16.38 -14.85
C TYR A 18 12.47 15.29 -14.14
N ALA A 19 11.64 14.53 -14.88
CA ALA A 19 10.88 13.42 -14.30
C ALA A 19 11.78 12.34 -13.68
N LEU A 20 12.90 12.01 -14.34
CA LEU A 20 13.93 11.12 -13.81
C LEU A 20 14.58 11.67 -12.53
N GLU A 21 14.88 12.96 -12.48
CA GLU A 21 15.44 13.59 -11.28
C GLU A 21 14.45 13.55 -10.10
N GLN A 22 13.18 13.87 -10.33
CA GLN A 22 12.15 13.77 -9.29
C GLN A 22 12.01 12.31 -8.80
N MET A 23 12.08 11.34 -9.71
CA MET A 23 12.04 9.92 -9.40
C MET A 23 13.23 9.48 -8.53
N ARG A 24 14.45 9.94 -8.85
CA ARG A 24 15.66 9.72 -8.03
C ARG A 24 15.54 10.32 -6.64
N ARG A 25 14.93 11.52 -6.54
CA ARG A 25 14.64 12.18 -5.26
C ARG A 25 13.50 11.51 -4.49
N GLY A 26 12.71 10.66 -5.15
CA GLY A 26 11.54 10.02 -4.55
C GLY A 26 10.37 10.97 -4.29
N THR A 27 10.32 12.11 -4.97
CA THR A 27 9.25 13.12 -4.84
C THR A 27 8.01 12.80 -5.67
N ILE A 28 8.10 11.76 -6.50
CA ILE A 28 7.06 11.33 -7.44
C ILE A 28 7.04 9.81 -7.51
N GLY A 29 5.85 9.22 -7.66
CA GLY A 29 5.71 7.76 -7.74
C GLY A 29 6.32 7.17 -9.01
N TYR A 30 6.96 6.01 -8.89
CA TYR A 30 7.67 5.34 -10.00
C TYR A 30 6.86 5.28 -11.30
N ARG A 31 5.59 4.86 -11.22
CA ARG A 31 4.75 4.63 -12.41
C ARG A 31 4.49 5.91 -13.20
N PHE A 32 4.18 7.00 -12.50
CA PHE A 32 3.89 8.27 -13.14
C PHE A 32 5.17 8.89 -13.72
N ALA A 33 6.28 8.85 -12.97
CA ALA A 33 7.56 9.31 -13.47
C ALA A 33 8.02 8.51 -14.71
N LEU A 34 7.90 7.18 -14.67
CA LEU A 34 8.25 6.33 -15.81
C LEU A 34 7.42 6.69 -17.04
N TRP A 35 6.10 6.89 -16.88
CA TRP A 35 5.23 7.33 -17.98
C TRP A 35 5.70 8.67 -18.57
N CYS A 36 6.00 9.67 -17.73
CA CYS A 36 6.53 10.96 -18.19
C CYS A 36 7.85 10.80 -18.96
N ILE A 37 8.77 9.97 -18.45
CA ILE A 37 10.04 9.69 -19.12
C ILE A 37 9.78 9.05 -20.48
N THR A 38 8.99 7.98 -20.55
CA THR A 38 8.77 7.23 -21.79
C THR A 38 8.06 8.05 -22.86
N GLU A 39 7.05 8.84 -22.49
CA GLU A 39 6.30 9.65 -23.45
C GLU A 39 7.18 10.77 -24.04
N ASN A 40 7.94 11.48 -23.20
CA ASN A 40 8.82 12.56 -23.68
C ASN A 40 10.00 12.03 -24.51
N LEU A 41 10.58 10.89 -24.14
CA LEU A 41 11.60 10.26 -24.98
C LEU A 41 11.05 9.85 -26.34
N ARG A 42 9.81 9.32 -26.39
CA ARG A 42 9.14 8.95 -27.66
C ARG A 42 8.90 10.18 -28.54
N GLU A 43 8.34 11.25 -27.97
CA GLU A 43 8.03 12.49 -28.69
C GLU A 43 9.28 13.18 -29.23
N GLY A 44 10.31 13.30 -28.39
CA GLY A 44 11.59 13.90 -28.77
C GLY A 44 12.51 12.99 -29.59
N ARG A 45 12.16 11.70 -29.75
CA ARG A 45 12.98 10.65 -30.37
C ARG A 45 14.35 10.47 -29.70
N TRP A 46 14.35 10.52 -28.38
CA TRP A 46 15.53 10.38 -27.53
C TRP A 46 15.62 8.99 -26.91
N PHE A 47 16.83 8.62 -26.50
CA PHE A 47 17.16 7.41 -25.77
C PHE A 47 17.45 7.71 -24.30
N LEU A 48 17.33 6.69 -23.46
CA LEU A 48 17.58 6.81 -22.01
C LEU A 48 18.98 7.37 -21.66
N PHE A 49 20.01 6.99 -22.42
CA PHE A 49 21.37 7.45 -22.14
C PHE A 49 21.54 8.96 -22.36
N GLU A 50 20.71 9.56 -23.21
CA GLU A 50 20.76 10.99 -23.52
C GLU A 50 20.20 11.86 -22.40
N ILE A 51 19.41 11.27 -21.50
CA ILE A 51 18.99 11.90 -20.24
C ILE A 51 19.80 11.39 -19.03
N GLY A 52 20.91 10.69 -19.29
CA GLY A 52 21.83 10.23 -18.25
C GLY A 52 21.31 9.06 -17.42
N THR A 53 20.56 8.13 -18.03
CA THR A 53 20.12 6.89 -17.36
C THR A 53 20.23 5.65 -18.25
N ARG A 54 19.99 4.47 -17.65
CA ARG A 54 19.99 3.17 -18.32
C ARG A 54 18.88 2.30 -17.73
N PRO A 55 18.41 1.25 -18.44
CA PRO A 55 17.37 0.35 -17.92
C PRO A 55 17.66 -0.23 -16.53
N ALA A 56 18.94 -0.52 -16.23
CA ALA A 56 19.36 -1.02 -14.92
C ALA A 56 19.06 -0.04 -13.77
N GLU A 57 19.27 1.27 -14.00
CA GLU A 57 18.95 2.29 -12.99
C GLU A 57 17.43 2.43 -12.80
N LEU A 58 16.65 2.42 -13.89
CA LEU A 58 15.19 2.43 -13.78
C LEU A 58 14.69 1.23 -12.99
N ASN A 59 15.27 0.05 -13.20
CA ASN A 59 14.92 -1.14 -12.42
C ASN A 59 15.30 -1.00 -10.93
N LYS A 60 16.43 -0.36 -10.62
CA LYS A 60 16.81 -0.05 -9.23
C LYS A 60 15.80 0.89 -8.57
N LEU A 61 15.42 1.98 -9.25
CA LEU A 61 14.41 2.93 -8.76
C LEU A 61 13.04 2.27 -8.57
N ARG A 62 12.67 1.34 -9.46
CA ARG A 62 11.45 0.52 -9.32
C ARG A 62 11.44 -0.29 -8.04
N ILE A 63 12.55 -0.96 -7.76
CA ILE A 63 12.71 -1.79 -6.57
C ILE A 63 12.64 -0.90 -5.33
N GLU A 64 13.35 0.23 -5.30
CA GLU A 64 13.33 1.16 -4.16
C GLU A 64 11.94 1.74 -3.88
N ASP A 65 11.19 2.14 -4.92
CA ASP A 65 9.78 2.56 -4.80
C ASP A 65 8.90 1.42 -4.26
N CYS A 66 9.13 0.19 -4.71
CA CYS A 66 8.41 -0.97 -4.19
C CYS A 66 8.70 -1.18 -2.70
N LYS A 67 9.97 -1.13 -2.27
CA LYS A 67 10.35 -1.30 -0.85
C LYS A 67 9.70 -0.22 0.03
N LYS A 68 9.82 1.05 -0.35
CA LYS A 68 9.21 2.17 0.37
C LYS A 68 7.69 2.04 0.47
N SER A 69 7.06 1.69 -0.65
CA SER A 69 5.60 1.48 -0.70
C SER A 69 5.18 0.33 0.19
N VAL A 70 5.83 -0.84 0.10
CA VAL A 70 5.49 -1.99 0.96
C VAL A 70 5.69 -1.64 2.43
N GLN A 71 6.80 -1.01 2.80
CA GLN A 71 7.07 -0.59 4.18
C GLN A 71 5.96 0.31 4.73
N SER A 72 5.55 1.33 3.97
CA SER A 72 4.47 2.23 4.41
C SER A 72 3.15 1.51 4.67
N TRP A 73 2.82 0.48 3.89
CA TRP A 73 1.62 -0.34 4.12
C TRP A 73 1.78 -1.28 5.32
N ILE A 74 2.98 -1.81 5.56
CA ILE A 74 3.29 -2.59 6.76
C ILE A 74 3.16 -1.71 8.02
N ASP A 75 3.70 -0.50 8.00
CA ASP A 75 3.61 0.43 9.12
C ASP A 75 2.14 0.75 9.42
N ALA A 76 1.34 1.06 8.38
CA ALA A 76 -0.08 1.33 8.54
C ALA A 76 -0.88 0.12 9.06
N LEU A 77 -0.51 -1.11 8.69
CA LEU A 77 -1.08 -2.34 9.26
C LEU A 77 -0.74 -2.47 10.75
N GLN A 78 0.53 -2.24 11.13
CA GLN A 78 0.98 -2.33 12.52
C GLN A 78 0.27 -1.34 13.45
N PHE A 79 -0.07 -0.16 12.94
CA PHE A 79 -0.81 0.87 13.67
C PHE A 79 -2.34 0.74 13.55
N GLY A 80 -2.85 -0.28 12.85
CA GLY A 80 -4.29 -0.53 12.75
C GLY A 80 -5.06 0.55 12.00
N PHE A 81 -4.44 1.20 11.00
CA PHE A 81 -5.08 2.27 10.23
C PHE A 81 -6.07 1.77 9.16
N PHE A 82 -6.12 0.45 8.93
CA PHE A 82 -7.02 -0.14 7.95
C PHE A 82 -8.28 -0.69 8.62
N ALA A 83 -9.44 -0.28 8.11
CA ALA A 83 -10.72 -0.92 8.43
C ALA A 83 -10.84 -2.33 7.83
N GLU A 84 -10.09 -2.59 6.75
CA GLU A 84 -10.04 -3.87 6.03
C GLU A 84 -8.57 -4.30 5.84
N PRO A 85 -7.91 -4.84 6.89
CA PRO A 85 -6.52 -5.30 6.83
C PRO A 85 -6.20 -6.24 5.67
N ASP A 86 -7.13 -7.12 5.27
CA ASP A 86 -6.88 -8.09 4.20
C ASP A 86 -6.66 -7.41 2.82
N GLU A 87 -7.27 -6.25 2.58
CA GLU A 87 -7.02 -5.48 1.36
C GLU A 87 -5.61 -4.87 1.33
N ALA A 88 -5.10 -4.46 2.49
CA ALA A 88 -3.71 -4.04 2.61
C ALA A 88 -2.72 -5.18 2.32
N ILE A 89 -3.01 -6.39 2.83
CA ILE A 89 -2.23 -7.60 2.52
C ILE A 89 -2.24 -7.91 1.02
N LYS A 90 -3.42 -7.88 0.39
CA LYS A 90 -3.54 -8.07 -1.07
C LYS A 90 -2.72 -7.04 -1.85
N TYR A 91 -2.76 -5.78 -1.44
CA TYR A 91 -1.97 -4.72 -2.06
C TYR A 91 -0.46 -4.99 -1.94
N ILE A 92 0.03 -5.32 -0.74
CA ILE A 92 1.44 -5.65 -0.49
C ILE A 92 1.88 -6.79 -1.41
N ARG A 93 1.14 -7.91 -1.44
CA ARG A 93 1.46 -9.06 -2.28
C ARG A 93 1.46 -8.71 -3.77
N ASN A 94 0.52 -7.88 -4.22
CA ASN A 94 0.48 -7.42 -5.61
C ASN A 94 1.70 -6.57 -5.99
N ARG A 95 2.16 -5.68 -5.08
CA ARG A 95 3.35 -4.84 -5.30
C ARG A 95 4.62 -5.66 -5.37
N LEU A 96 4.76 -6.64 -4.47
CA LEU A 96 5.87 -7.59 -4.44
C LEU A 96 5.92 -8.45 -5.70
N GLY A 97 4.79 -9.04 -6.09
CA GLY A 97 4.68 -9.88 -7.29
C GLY A 97 5.02 -9.13 -8.58
N LYS A 98 4.54 -7.88 -8.73
CA LYS A 98 4.93 -7.01 -9.85
C LYS A 98 6.43 -6.66 -9.86
N SER A 99 7.09 -6.79 -8.72
CA SER A 99 8.48 -6.42 -8.56
C SER A 99 9.46 -7.58 -8.55
N GLY A 100 8.95 -8.82 -8.48
CA GLY A 100 9.75 -10.03 -8.30
C GLY A 100 10.49 -10.07 -6.96
N LEU A 101 9.98 -9.38 -5.94
CA LEU A 101 10.60 -9.31 -4.61
C LEU A 101 9.84 -10.23 -3.64
N SER A 102 10.57 -10.88 -2.75
CA SER A 102 9.96 -11.46 -1.55
C SER A 102 9.69 -10.38 -0.50
N LEU A 103 8.87 -10.69 0.52
CA LEU A 103 8.71 -9.83 1.71
C LEU A 103 10.06 -9.57 2.39
N PHE A 104 10.91 -10.59 2.47
CA PHE A 104 12.22 -10.49 3.12
C PHE A 104 13.13 -9.51 2.37
N ASP A 105 13.20 -9.61 1.04
CA ASP A 105 13.99 -8.69 0.21
C ASP A 105 13.49 -7.25 0.30
N ALA A 106 12.18 -7.07 0.47
CA ALA A 106 11.55 -5.76 0.45
C ALA A 106 11.66 -5.02 1.79
N VAL A 107 11.33 -5.70 2.89
CA VAL A 107 11.15 -5.10 4.23
C VAL A 107 11.66 -5.97 5.37
N ASN A 108 12.44 -7.02 5.09
CA ASN A 108 13.08 -7.88 6.10
C ASN A 108 12.09 -8.57 7.06
N ILE A 109 10.95 -9.03 6.55
CA ILE A 109 9.99 -9.87 7.28
C ILE A 109 9.61 -11.12 6.47
N ASN A 110 9.07 -12.13 7.13
CA ASN A 110 8.49 -13.32 6.50
C ASN A 110 6.94 -13.26 6.49
N GLU A 111 6.29 -14.25 5.85
CA GLU A 111 4.82 -14.33 5.79
C GLU A 111 4.18 -14.51 7.18
N GLU A 112 4.84 -15.23 8.09
CA GLU A 112 4.37 -15.41 9.48
C GLU A 112 4.27 -14.06 10.20
N LYS A 113 5.30 -13.21 10.09
CA LYS A 113 5.29 -11.88 10.68
C LYS A 113 4.26 -10.95 10.04
N LEU A 114 4.05 -11.10 8.73
CA LEU A 114 2.99 -10.39 8.03
C LEU A 114 1.60 -10.80 8.55
N GLU A 115 1.41 -12.10 8.81
CA GLU A 115 0.18 -12.63 9.39
C GLU A 115 -0.05 -12.12 10.81
N GLU A 116 0.98 -12.05 11.66
CA GLU A 116 0.89 -11.41 12.98
C GLU A 116 0.38 -9.95 12.88
N PHE A 117 0.89 -9.18 11.91
CA PHE A 117 0.42 -7.81 11.67
C PHE A 117 -1.04 -7.77 11.22
N ARG A 118 -1.46 -8.72 10.37
CA ARG A 118 -2.85 -8.84 9.92
C ARG A 118 -3.80 -9.12 11.08
N VAL A 119 -3.47 -10.11 11.92
CA VAL A 119 -4.27 -10.47 13.12
C VAL A 119 -4.37 -9.28 14.06
N LYS A 120 -3.24 -8.65 14.40
CA LYS A 120 -3.20 -7.49 15.28
C LYS A 120 -4.02 -6.30 14.74
N ALA A 121 -3.98 -6.06 13.44
CA ALA A 121 -4.79 -5.01 12.82
C ALA A 121 -6.29 -5.29 12.96
N TRP A 122 -6.72 -6.55 12.73
CA TRP A 122 -8.12 -6.95 12.96
C TRP A 122 -8.53 -6.85 14.44
N GLU A 123 -7.63 -7.18 15.38
CA GLU A 123 -7.88 -6.98 16.80
C GLU A 123 -8.13 -5.49 17.13
N MET A 124 -7.34 -4.57 16.56
CA MET A 124 -7.54 -3.14 16.75
C MET A 124 -8.88 -2.65 16.17
N VAL A 125 -9.27 -3.15 14.99
CA VAL A 125 -10.60 -2.87 14.40
C VAL A 125 -11.71 -3.32 15.35
N ALA A 126 -11.60 -4.53 15.91
CA ALA A 126 -12.60 -5.05 16.82
C ALA A 126 -12.64 -4.24 18.13
N ARG A 127 -11.48 -3.92 18.74
CA ARG A 127 -11.40 -3.08 19.95
C ARG A 127 -12.07 -1.72 19.80
N ASN A 128 -11.86 -1.06 18.65
CA ASN A 128 -12.55 0.20 18.36
C ASN A 128 -14.07 0.02 18.34
N GLY A 129 -14.55 -1.14 17.88
CA GLY A 129 -15.96 -1.52 17.96
C GLY A 129 -16.42 -1.74 19.40
N VAL A 130 -15.62 -2.36 20.26
CA VAL A 130 -15.94 -2.61 21.67
C VAL A 130 -16.27 -1.31 22.40
N ASP A 131 -15.41 -0.29 22.28
CA ASP A 131 -15.61 1.01 22.94
C ASP A 131 -16.94 1.69 22.56
N ILE A 132 -17.39 1.47 21.32
CA ILE A 132 -18.67 1.97 20.81
C ILE A 132 -19.82 1.10 21.33
N PHE A 133 -19.64 -0.23 21.30
CA PHE A 133 -20.63 -1.19 21.75
C PHE A 133 -20.94 -1.03 23.25
N GLU A 134 -19.92 -0.83 24.10
CA GLU A 134 -20.11 -0.62 25.54
C GLU A 134 -21.01 0.59 25.84
N LYS A 135 -20.92 1.65 25.03
CA LYS A 135 -21.68 2.89 25.21
C LYS A 135 -23.11 2.81 24.66
N GLN A 136 -23.30 2.08 23.56
CA GLN A 136 -24.54 2.18 22.77
C GLN A 136 -25.32 0.87 22.68
N LYS A 137 -24.70 -0.27 22.99
CA LYS A 137 -25.27 -1.62 22.81
C LYS A 137 -25.91 -1.80 21.42
N CYS A 138 -25.21 -1.30 20.40
CA CYS A 138 -25.70 -1.28 19.02
C CYS A 138 -25.49 -2.66 18.34
N PRO A 139 -26.53 -3.28 17.74
CA PRO A 139 -26.42 -4.56 17.03
C PRO A 139 -25.45 -4.54 15.85
N LEU A 140 -25.39 -3.43 15.10
CA LEU A 140 -24.47 -3.30 13.96
C LEU A 140 -23.01 -3.32 14.43
N THR A 141 -22.73 -2.72 15.58
CA THR A 141 -21.40 -2.74 16.19
C THR A 141 -21.05 -4.14 16.67
N ALA A 142 -21.98 -4.84 17.32
CA ALA A 142 -21.79 -6.23 17.73
C ALA A 142 -21.46 -7.15 16.54
N CYS A 143 -22.22 -7.04 15.45
CA CYS A 143 -21.95 -7.76 14.20
C CYS A 143 -20.56 -7.44 13.63
N SER A 144 -20.15 -6.16 13.66
CA SER A 144 -18.83 -5.74 13.17
C SER A 144 -17.68 -6.30 14.00
N ILE A 145 -17.84 -6.36 15.33
CA ILE A 145 -16.85 -6.96 16.24
C ILE A 145 -16.68 -8.45 15.93
N LEU A 146 -17.78 -9.20 15.84
CA LEU A 146 -17.75 -10.63 15.52
C LEU A 146 -17.08 -10.89 14.18
N LYS A 147 -17.43 -10.13 13.15
CA LYS A 147 -16.84 -10.25 11.82
C LYS A 147 -15.33 -9.95 11.82
N ALA A 148 -14.89 -8.96 12.59
CA ALA A 148 -13.47 -8.64 12.75
C ALA A 148 -12.72 -9.77 13.47
N ALA A 149 -13.29 -10.36 14.53
CA ALA A 149 -12.72 -11.52 15.22
C ALA A 149 -12.63 -12.76 14.34
N GLU A 150 -13.69 -13.07 13.58
CA GLU A 150 -13.72 -14.18 12.62
C GLU A 150 -12.64 -14.01 11.55
N ARG A 151 -12.56 -12.83 10.92
CA ARG A 151 -11.55 -12.54 9.89
C ARG A 151 -10.14 -12.51 10.45
N GLY A 152 -9.98 -11.94 11.64
CA GLY A 152 -8.69 -11.90 12.33
C GLY A 152 -8.27 -13.26 12.87
N GLY A 153 -9.18 -14.22 13.04
CA GLY A 153 -8.87 -15.53 13.61
C GLY A 153 -8.42 -15.46 15.06
N PHE A 154 -8.95 -14.53 15.86
CA PHE A 154 -8.62 -14.37 17.27
C PHE A 154 -9.86 -14.52 18.16
N PRO A 155 -9.71 -15.02 19.39
CA PRO A 155 -10.84 -15.14 20.32
C PRO A 155 -11.26 -13.77 20.86
N LEU A 156 -12.56 -13.57 21.10
CA LEU A 156 -13.10 -12.32 21.65
C LEU A 156 -12.53 -11.97 23.04
N SER A 157 -12.01 -12.95 23.78
CA SER A 157 -11.28 -12.72 25.03
C SER A 157 -10.04 -11.84 24.84
N ASN A 158 -9.40 -11.83 23.66
CA ASN A 158 -8.29 -10.93 23.37
C ASN A 158 -8.71 -9.47 23.46
N ILE A 159 -9.96 -9.16 23.12
CA ILE A 159 -10.52 -7.80 23.11
C ILE A 159 -11.41 -7.50 24.31
N GLY A 160 -11.50 -8.41 25.28
CA GLY A 160 -12.21 -8.20 26.54
C GLY A 160 -13.73 -8.27 26.47
N VAL A 161 -14.30 -8.91 25.45
CA VAL A 161 -15.76 -9.01 25.25
C VAL A 161 -16.25 -10.44 25.38
N ASP A 162 -17.39 -10.62 26.06
CA ASP A 162 -18.11 -11.90 26.12
C ASP A 162 -18.98 -12.06 24.87
N GLU A 163 -18.78 -13.17 24.16
CA GLU A 163 -19.57 -13.55 22.98
C GLU A 163 -21.08 -13.56 23.29
N LYS A 164 -21.46 -14.06 24.47
CA LYS A 164 -22.87 -14.14 24.88
C LYS A 164 -23.53 -12.77 24.98
N GLU A 165 -22.76 -11.74 25.33
CA GLU A 165 -23.26 -10.37 25.40
C GLU A 165 -23.57 -9.82 24.00
N LEU A 166 -22.68 -10.09 23.05
CA LEU A 166 -22.88 -9.72 21.65
C LEU A 166 -24.09 -10.45 21.05
N GLU A 167 -24.19 -11.77 21.27
CA GLU A 167 -25.29 -12.59 20.80
C GLU A 167 -26.63 -12.16 21.37
N LYS A 168 -26.67 -11.81 22.66
CA LYS A 168 -27.89 -11.31 23.31
C LYS A 168 -28.42 -10.07 22.59
N VAL A 169 -27.58 -9.06 22.37
CA VAL A 169 -27.97 -7.83 21.66
C VAL A 169 -28.41 -8.14 20.23
N LEU A 170 -27.75 -9.06 19.54
CA LEU A 170 -28.15 -9.47 18.18
C LEU A 170 -29.50 -10.20 18.16
N SER A 171 -29.82 -10.98 19.19
CA SER A 171 -31.07 -11.73 19.28
C SER A 171 -32.30 -10.84 19.53
N GLU A 172 -32.13 -9.70 20.20
CA GLU A 172 -33.20 -8.73 20.48
C GLU A 172 -33.69 -7.99 19.22
N TYR A 173 -32.98 -8.14 18.09
CA TYR A 173 -33.27 -7.48 16.81
C TYR A 173 -33.56 -8.48 15.66
N ARG A 174 -33.79 -9.75 15.97
CA ARG A 174 -34.26 -10.78 15.03
C ARG A 174 -35.76 -10.99 15.19
#